data_AF-L7CB72-F1
#
_entry.id   AF-L7CB72-F1
#
_cell.length_a   1.000
_cell.length_b   1.000
_cell.length_c   1.000
_cell.angle_alpha   90.00
_cell.angle_beta   90.00
_cell.angle_gamma   90.00
#
_symmetry.space_group_name_H-M   'P 1'
#
loop_
_entity.id
_entity.type
_entity.pdbx_description
1 polymer ?
#
loop_
_entity_poly.entity_id
_entity_poly.type
_entity_poly.pdbx_seq_one_letter_code
_entity_poly.pdbx_strand_id
1 'polypeptide(L)'
;MLSNTSRRLIHFLVFSGLIHCLVSVDQSAQAQTPTVRLPIQSKIDQVQPMTGVVLWHDHEKAATDAISLEFRYCGYDEVAMGPGEWDFSKVEEILDDIASRSHQAVLRFRFVYPGKTTTVPEFVRNSDGYKETVAKSEGKKTHFCDWSSQALQQFTLDFYTEFAKRYDSDPRIAYLQTGFGLWSEYHIYDGPMELGKTFPSANFQSKFLRHLDQQFDSLPWMISIDAADDEFTPIAGDDSLLALDFGLFDDSFLSKSHSKWNAKNWAAMGEDRWKRAAGGGEFSYYNRRDQKMALAESGPNGVSVEESSREFHVSFMIGNDQPEFQPMERIREAGMAMGYRFRVTDAVLVKSDSSSTIGLKVTNEGVAPLYRDAFFAARGQRSQQTLQGLLPGETRIFTVKNVGGPVSGSDIRIESDAILPNQAIQFFADLK
;
A
#
# COMPACT_ATOMS: atom_id res chain seq x y z
N MET A 1 31.00 61.08 -42.62
CA MET A 1 32.08 60.52 -43.47
C MET A 1 31.60 59.20 -44.05
N LEU A 2 31.58 59.12 -45.38
CA LEU A 2 31.43 57.95 -46.26
C LEU A 2 32.46 56.87 -45.90
N SER A 3 32.47 55.59 -46.28
CA SER A 3 31.58 54.60 -46.93
C SER A 3 32.46 53.34 -47.16
N ASN A 4 31.84 52.18 -47.41
CA ASN A 4 32.29 51.13 -48.36
C ASN A 4 33.51 50.21 -48.11
N THR A 5 33.18 48.92 -47.87
CA THR A 5 33.46 47.72 -48.71
C THR A 5 34.73 47.63 -49.58
N SER A 6 35.44 46.48 -49.49
CA SER A 6 35.87 45.57 -50.60
C SER A 6 36.98 44.60 -50.15
N ARG A 7 36.79 43.27 -50.20
CA ARG A 7 36.91 42.26 -51.30
C ARG A 7 38.28 41.53 -51.33
N ARG A 8 38.17 40.19 -51.18
CA ARG A 8 38.81 39.07 -51.92
C ARG A 8 40.35 39.00 -51.99
N LEU A 9 40.91 37.82 -51.68
CA LEU A 9 41.48 36.92 -52.69
C LEU A 9 41.71 35.48 -52.16
N ILE A 10 41.49 34.53 -53.07
CA ILE A 10 41.66 33.07 -53.01
C ILE A 10 43.15 32.72 -53.25
N HIS A 11 43.68 31.64 -52.68
CA HIS A 11 44.47 30.60 -53.38
C HIS A 11 44.71 29.35 -52.51
N PHE A 12 44.36 28.21 -53.11
CA PHE A 12 44.62 26.83 -52.72
C PHE A 12 46.12 26.50 -52.77
N LEU A 13 46.60 25.63 -51.88
CA LEU A 13 47.65 24.67 -52.21
C LEU A 13 47.56 23.41 -51.33
N VAL A 14 47.63 22.28 -52.03
CA VAL A 14 47.45 20.88 -51.66
C VAL A 14 48.68 20.36 -50.92
N PHE A 15 48.50 19.57 -49.87
CA PHE A 15 49.44 18.50 -49.53
C PHE A 15 48.70 17.27 -48.99
N SER A 16 48.69 16.23 -49.80
CA SER A 16 48.20 14.89 -49.50
C SER A 16 49.27 14.11 -48.73
N GLY A 17 48.90 13.51 -47.61
CA GLY A 17 49.72 12.54 -46.88
C GLY A 17 48.85 11.40 -46.37
N LEU A 18 48.87 10.27 -47.08
CA LEU A 18 48.22 9.01 -46.70
C LEU A 18 48.85 8.45 -45.41
N ILE A 19 48.02 8.11 -44.43
CA ILE A 19 48.31 7.07 -43.43
C ILE A 19 47.16 6.07 -43.51
N HIS A 20 47.41 4.90 -44.09
CA HIS A 20 46.53 3.74 -44.01
C HIS A 20 46.82 2.99 -42.70
N CYS A 21 45.95 3.16 -41.70
CA CYS A 21 45.83 2.20 -40.61
C CYS A 21 44.76 1.19 -40.99
N LEU A 22 45.20 -0.03 -41.34
CA LEU A 22 44.34 -1.21 -41.45
C LEU A 22 43.86 -1.58 -40.03
N VAL A 23 42.61 -1.26 -39.73
CA VAL A 23 41.89 -1.86 -38.59
C VAL A 23 41.21 -3.10 -39.14
N SER A 24 41.78 -4.28 -38.86
CA SER A 24 41.08 -5.54 -39.04
C SER A 24 39.92 -5.58 -38.05
N VAL A 25 38.70 -5.42 -38.56
CA VAL A 25 37.49 -5.67 -37.79
C VAL A 25 37.33 -7.19 -37.70
N ASP A 26 37.69 -7.77 -36.56
CA ASP A 26 37.27 -9.13 -36.20
C ASP A 26 35.75 -9.13 -36.05
N GLN A 27 35.03 -9.42 -37.13
CA GLN A 27 33.64 -9.85 -37.08
C GLN A 27 33.62 -11.31 -36.61
N SER A 28 33.85 -11.52 -35.31
CA SER A 28 33.31 -12.72 -34.68
C SER A 28 31.78 -12.54 -34.69
N ALA A 29 31.11 -13.28 -35.58
CA ALA A 29 29.67 -13.39 -35.58
C ALA A 29 29.24 -13.96 -34.22
N GLN A 30 28.87 -13.08 -33.30
CA GLN A 30 28.25 -13.46 -32.04
C GLN A 30 26.93 -14.12 -32.44
N ALA A 31 26.90 -15.45 -32.40
CA ALA A 31 25.73 -16.24 -32.75
C ALA A 31 24.54 -15.66 -31.97
N GLN A 32 23.60 -15.02 -32.66
CA GLN A 32 22.38 -14.51 -32.03
C GLN A 32 21.69 -15.71 -31.38
N THR A 33 21.72 -15.74 -30.05
CA THR A 33 21.07 -16.79 -29.29
C THR A 33 19.60 -16.81 -29.69
N PRO A 34 19.06 -17.96 -30.15
CA PRO A 34 17.72 -18.00 -30.71
C PRO A 34 16.72 -17.55 -29.66
N THR A 35 16.06 -16.44 -29.97
CA THR A 35 14.98 -15.86 -29.17
C THR A 35 13.66 -16.34 -29.76
N VAL A 36 12.87 -17.04 -28.96
CA VAL A 36 11.58 -17.61 -29.36
C VAL A 36 10.47 -16.89 -28.60
N ARG A 37 9.39 -16.50 -29.27
CA ARG A 37 8.22 -15.98 -28.57
C ARG A 37 7.58 -17.09 -27.73
N LEU A 38 7.17 -16.75 -26.51
CA LEU A 38 6.52 -17.67 -25.60
C LEU A 38 5.01 -17.38 -25.62
N PRO A 39 4.17 -18.28 -26.13
CA PRO A 39 2.72 -18.12 -26.02
C PRO A 39 2.29 -18.20 -24.56
N ILE A 40 1.43 -17.27 -24.13
CA ILE A 40 0.88 -17.20 -22.77
C ILE A 40 -0.58 -16.78 -22.89
N GLN A 41 -1.46 -17.54 -22.25
CA GLN A 41 -2.89 -17.24 -22.14
C GLN A 41 -3.25 -17.25 -20.66
N SER A 42 -3.64 -16.09 -20.13
CA SER A 42 -4.02 -15.94 -18.72
C SER A 42 -5.03 -14.81 -18.55
N LYS A 43 -5.84 -14.90 -17.49
CA LYS A 43 -6.87 -13.92 -17.15
C LYS A 43 -6.73 -13.50 -15.69
N ILE A 44 -7.32 -12.34 -15.40
CA ILE A 44 -7.58 -11.87 -14.04
C ILE A 44 -9.08 -12.00 -13.82
N ASP A 45 -9.50 -12.93 -12.98
CA ASP A 45 -10.90 -13.24 -12.71
C ASP A 45 -11.27 -13.21 -11.22
N GLN A 46 -10.32 -12.86 -10.35
CA GLN A 46 -10.55 -12.65 -8.93
C GLN A 46 -9.94 -11.32 -8.44
N VAL A 47 -10.43 -10.87 -7.27
CA VAL A 47 -9.82 -9.73 -6.56
C VAL A 47 -8.38 -10.10 -6.22
N GLN A 48 -7.46 -9.18 -6.48
CA GLN A 48 -6.04 -9.45 -6.26
C GLN A 48 -5.71 -9.42 -4.76
N PRO A 49 -4.73 -10.22 -4.29
CA PRO A 49 -4.24 -10.12 -2.92
C PRO A 49 -3.83 -8.69 -2.55
N MET A 50 -4.14 -8.27 -1.32
CA MET A 50 -3.90 -6.92 -0.80
C MET A 50 -4.68 -5.80 -1.53
N THR A 51 -5.82 -6.09 -2.14
CA THR A 51 -6.62 -5.07 -2.85
C THR A 51 -8.12 -5.22 -2.62
N GLY A 52 -8.86 -4.17 -2.95
CA GLY A 52 -10.30 -4.24 -3.17
C GLY A 52 -11.17 -3.86 -1.96
N VAL A 53 -12.43 -4.28 -1.99
CA VAL A 53 -13.38 -3.96 -0.92
C VAL A 53 -13.11 -4.83 0.30
N VAL A 54 -13.14 -4.24 1.49
CA VAL A 54 -12.83 -4.91 2.76
C VAL A 54 -14.10 -5.02 3.61
N LEU A 55 -14.36 -6.20 4.17
CA LEU A 55 -15.42 -6.41 5.16
C LEU A 55 -14.81 -6.56 6.56
N TRP A 56 -15.62 -6.40 7.60
CA TRP A 56 -15.19 -6.79 8.94
C TRP A 56 -14.94 -8.28 9.02
N HIS A 57 -13.93 -8.66 9.79
CA HIS A 57 -13.53 -10.07 9.94
C HIS A 57 -14.65 -10.97 10.49
N ASP A 58 -15.59 -10.39 11.24
CA ASP A 58 -16.76 -11.06 11.82
C ASP A 58 -18.05 -10.82 11.04
N HIS A 59 -17.96 -10.24 9.83
CA HIS A 59 -19.11 -10.02 8.97
C HIS A 59 -19.68 -11.36 8.45
N GLU A 60 -21.00 -11.53 8.48
CA GLU A 60 -21.67 -12.78 8.09
C GLU A 60 -21.40 -13.24 6.65
N LYS A 61 -21.01 -12.31 5.77
CA LYS A 61 -20.66 -12.54 4.36
C LYS A 61 -19.15 -12.48 4.08
N ALA A 62 -18.30 -12.47 5.11
CA ALA A 62 -16.85 -12.46 4.93
C ALA A 62 -16.32 -13.72 4.22
N ALA A 63 -17.00 -14.86 4.34
CA ALA A 63 -16.67 -16.07 3.59
C ALA A 63 -17.13 -15.99 2.11
N THR A 64 -16.36 -15.31 1.26
CA THR A 64 -16.68 -15.05 -0.14
C THR A 64 -15.42 -14.82 -0.97
N ASP A 65 -15.45 -15.13 -2.27
CA ASP A 65 -14.37 -14.82 -3.23
C ASP A 65 -14.50 -13.40 -3.85
N ALA A 66 -15.36 -12.55 -3.27
CA ALA A 66 -15.62 -11.20 -3.76
C ALA A 66 -14.71 -10.15 -3.12
N ILE A 67 -13.90 -10.55 -2.14
CA ILE A 67 -12.92 -9.74 -1.42
C ILE A 67 -11.62 -10.53 -1.31
N SER A 68 -10.52 -9.87 -0.96
CA SER A 68 -9.27 -10.54 -0.58
C SER A 68 -8.74 -10.07 0.78
N LEU A 69 -9.48 -9.17 1.43
CA LEU A 69 -9.10 -8.45 2.62
C LEU A 69 -10.25 -8.43 3.64
N GLU A 70 -9.89 -8.56 4.91
CA GLU A 70 -10.79 -8.38 6.04
C GLU A 70 -10.17 -7.42 7.05
N PHE A 71 -10.99 -6.65 7.75
CA PHE A 71 -10.51 -5.65 8.71
C PHE A 71 -10.89 -5.97 10.15
N ARG A 72 -10.01 -5.61 11.08
CA ARG A 72 -10.25 -5.68 12.51
C ARG A 72 -9.68 -4.48 13.27
N TYR A 73 -10.51 -3.89 14.13
CA TYR A 73 -10.03 -3.05 15.23
C TYR A 73 -9.41 -3.91 16.33
N CYS A 74 -8.22 -3.53 16.78
CA CYS A 74 -7.47 -4.18 17.84
C CYS A 74 -7.30 -3.25 19.04
N GLY A 75 -7.27 -3.84 20.23
CA GLY A 75 -6.97 -3.14 21.48
C GLY A 75 -5.54 -3.43 21.93
N TYR A 76 -4.80 -2.42 22.41
CA TYR A 76 -3.46 -2.68 22.96
C TYR A 76 -3.50 -3.54 24.25
N ASP A 77 -4.58 -3.43 25.02
CA ASP A 77 -4.85 -4.20 26.24
C ASP A 77 -5.27 -5.65 25.99
N GLU A 78 -5.54 -6.02 24.73
CA GLU A 78 -5.79 -7.43 24.38
C GLU A 78 -4.50 -8.22 24.11
N VAL A 79 -3.37 -7.50 23.97
CA VAL A 79 -2.04 -8.06 23.69
C VAL A 79 -1.07 -7.87 24.86
N ALA A 80 -1.03 -6.67 25.44
CA ALA A 80 -0.01 -6.36 26.45
C ALA A 80 -0.48 -6.75 27.85
N MET A 81 0.12 -7.81 28.40
CA MET A 81 -0.25 -8.38 29.70
C MET A 81 0.52 -7.75 30.85
N GLY A 82 1.72 -7.25 30.57
CA GLY A 82 2.63 -6.64 31.54
C GLY A 82 3.80 -5.92 30.85
N PRO A 83 4.69 -5.26 31.61
CA PRO A 83 5.88 -4.62 31.03
C PRO A 83 6.76 -5.63 30.28
N GLY A 84 6.78 -5.55 28.94
CA GLY A 84 7.52 -6.48 28.09
C GLY A 84 6.91 -7.88 27.98
N GLU A 85 5.68 -8.08 28.47
CA GLU A 85 4.96 -9.35 28.41
C GLU A 85 3.80 -9.25 27.42
N TRP A 86 3.85 -10.07 26.37
CA TRP A 86 2.95 -9.98 25.21
C TRP A 86 2.23 -11.31 24.96
N ASP A 87 0.91 -11.25 24.83
CA ASP A 87 0.06 -12.37 24.42
C ASP A 87 -0.67 -12.03 23.13
N PHE A 88 -0.15 -12.52 22.01
CA PHE A 88 -0.73 -12.31 20.70
C PHE A 88 -1.80 -13.36 20.32
N SER A 89 -2.18 -14.27 21.22
CA SER A 89 -3.07 -15.40 20.90
C SER A 89 -4.38 -14.99 20.23
N LYS A 90 -5.01 -13.90 20.68
CA LYS A 90 -6.23 -13.37 20.05
C LYS A 90 -5.98 -12.84 18.64
N VAL A 91 -4.84 -12.19 18.41
CA VAL A 91 -4.46 -11.72 17.07
C VAL A 91 -4.19 -12.93 16.18
N GLU A 92 -3.47 -13.94 16.66
CA GLU A 92 -3.22 -15.19 15.92
C GLU A 92 -4.51 -15.90 15.52
N GLU A 93 -5.46 -16.08 16.45
CA GLU A 93 -6.74 -16.74 16.18
C GLU A 93 -7.50 -16.04 15.04
N ILE A 94 -7.53 -14.71 15.06
CA ILE A 94 -8.16 -13.93 14.00
C ILE A 94 -7.40 -14.05 12.68
N LEU A 95 -6.07 -13.96 12.70
CA LEU A 95 -5.28 -14.08 11.49
C LEU A 95 -5.44 -15.46 10.84
N ASP A 96 -5.50 -16.51 11.64
CA ASP A 96 -5.75 -17.88 11.17
C ASP A 96 -7.17 -18.04 10.61
N ASP A 97 -8.17 -17.43 11.26
CA ASP A 97 -9.55 -17.44 10.79
C ASP A 97 -9.71 -16.70 9.45
N ILE A 98 -9.16 -15.50 9.32
CA ILE A 98 -9.12 -14.72 8.06
C ILE A 98 -8.37 -15.50 6.97
N ALA A 99 -7.21 -16.08 7.30
CA ALA A 99 -6.42 -16.84 6.35
C ALA A 99 -7.11 -18.12 5.89
N SER A 100 -7.94 -18.75 6.74
CA SER A 100 -8.75 -19.91 6.38
C SER A 100 -9.74 -19.61 5.24
N ARG A 101 -10.14 -18.34 5.09
CA ARG A 101 -10.98 -17.84 3.98
C ARG A 101 -10.17 -17.41 2.75
N SER A 102 -8.85 -17.56 2.77
CA SER A 102 -7.92 -17.08 1.73
C SER A 102 -7.84 -15.55 1.63
N HIS A 103 -8.09 -14.86 2.75
CA HIS A 103 -8.01 -13.40 2.85
C HIS A 103 -6.83 -12.96 3.72
N GLN A 104 -6.44 -11.70 3.61
CA GLN A 104 -5.43 -11.09 4.49
C GLN A 104 -6.07 -10.01 5.37
N ALA A 105 -5.47 -9.74 6.52
CA ALA A 105 -5.97 -8.78 7.48
C ALA A 105 -5.49 -7.35 7.19
N VAL A 106 -6.38 -6.39 7.42
CA VAL A 106 -6.07 -5.00 7.75
C VAL A 106 -6.31 -4.82 9.25
N LEU A 107 -5.24 -4.63 10.01
CA LEU A 107 -5.35 -4.47 11.46
C LEU A 107 -5.27 -2.99 11.81
N ARG A 108 -6.20 -2.49 12.63
CA ARG A 108 -6.11 -1.13 13.20
C ARG A 108 -6.06 -1.16 14.71
N PHE A 109 -4.91 -0.83 15.29
CA PHE A 109 -4.80 -0.65 16.73
C PHE A 109 -5.27 0.75 17.13
N ARG A 110 -6.07 0.81 18.20
CA ARG A 110 -6.63 2.08 18.69
C ARG A 110 -6.61 2.15 20.19
N PHE A 111 -6.33 3.33 20.73
CA PHE A 111 -6.51 3.58 22.15
C PHE A 111 -7.94 4.04 22.48
N VAL A 112 -8.46 5.03 21.75
CA VAL A 112 -9.71 5.72 22.08
C VAL A 112 -10.82 5.32 21.10
N TYR A 113 -12.01 5.05 21.63
CA TYR A 113 -13.22 4.76 20.85
C TYR A 113 -14.43 5.40 21.56
N PRO A 114 -15.32 6.13 20.84
CA PRO A 114 -16.46 6.78 21.49
C PRO A 114 -17.37 5.82 22.27
N GLY A 115 -17.69 6.19 23.51
CA GLY A 115 -18.51 5.38 24.40
C GLY A 115 -17.79 4.22 25.08
N LYS A 116 -16.46 4.15 25.00
CA LYS A 116 -15.66 3.07 25.59
C LYS A 116 -14.58 3.61 26.54
N THR A 117 -14.06 2.73 27.40
CA THR A 117 -12.78 2.93 28.07
C THR A 117 -11.64 2.87 27.05
N THR A 118 -10.48 3.42 27.37
CA THR A 118 -9.30 3.25 26.52
C THR A 118 -8.86 1.78 26.52
N THR A 119 -8.11 1.36 25.50
CA THR A 119 -7.39 0.07 25.51
C THR A 119 -5.97 0.24 26.06
N VAL A 120 -5.71 1.24 26.90
CA VAL A 120 -4.40 1.36 27.53
C VAL A 120 -4.22 0.18 28.49
N PRO A 121 -3.13 -0.61 28.38
CA PRO A 121 -2.95 -1.78 29.24
C PRO A 121 -2.95 -1.41 30.72
N GLU A 122 -3.41 -2.34 31.55
CA GLU A 122 -3.62 -2.08 32.99
C GLU A 122 -2.33 -1.67 33.71
N PHE A 123 -1.18 -2.26 33.39
CA PHE A 123 0.10 -1.88 33.99
C PHE A 123 0.52 -0.45 33.65
N VAL A 124 0.14 0.09 32.49
CA VAL A 124 0.35 1.49 32.13
C VAL A 124 -0.65 2.37 32.88
N ARG A 125 -1.92 1.95 32.97
CA ARG A 125 -2.94 2.70 33.72
C ARG A 125 -2.63 2.82 35.21
N ASN A 126 -1.95 1.81 35.77
CA ASN A 126 -1.52 1.78 37.16
C ASN A 126 -0.15 2.45 37.39
N SER A 127 0.49 2.98 36.35
CA SER A 127 1.77 3.70 36.49
C SER A 127 1.58 5.04 37.22
N ASP A 128 2.59 5.43 37.98
CA ASP A 128 2.56 6.66 38.77
C ASP A 128 2.29 7.88 37.90
N GLY A 129 1.21 8.61 38.23
CA GLY A 129 0.86 9.86 37.57
C GLY A 129 -0.01 9.73 36.31
N TYR A 130 -0.27 8.52 35.80
CA TYR A 130 -1.17 8.31 34.66
C TYR A 130 -2.63 8.63 35.03
N LYS A 131 -3.26 9.56 34.30
CA LYS A 131 -4.64 10.00 34.59
C LYS A 131 -5.46 10.23 33.32
N GLU A 132 -6.32 9.26 33.00
CA GLU A 132 -7.27 9.42 31.90
C GLU A 132 -8.20 10.62 32.09
N THR A 133 -8.58 11.23 30.98
CA THR A 133 -9.66 12.21 30.94
C THR A 133 -10.95 11.53 30.52
N VAL A 134 -12.03 11.74 31.28
CA VAL A 134 -13.37 11.23 30.92
C VAL A 134 -14.24 12.39 30.50
N ALA A 135 -14.71 12.36 29.26
CA ALA A 135 -15.54 13.41 28.68
C ALA A 135 -16.60 12.83 27.75
N LYS A 136 -17.47 13.69 27.20
CA LYS A 136 -18.41 13.27 26.15
C LYS A 136 -17.73 13.31 24.79
N SER A 137 -18.05 12.34 23.96
CA SER A 137 -17.75 12.30 22.52
C SER A 137 -18.87 11.53 21.84
N GLU A 138 -19.42 12.08 20.77
CA GLU A 138 -20.65 11.63 20.11
C GLU A 138 -21.84 11.47 21.06
N GLY A 139 -21.91 12.33 22.07
CA GLY A 139 -22.91 12.24 23.14
C GLY A 139 -22.73 11.05 24.09
N LYS A 140 -21.69 10.22 23.92
CA LYS A 140 -21.38 9.05 24.77
C LYS A 140 -20.26 9.39 25.77
N LYS A 141 -20.24 8.69 26.91
CA LYS A 141 -19.15 8.79 27.90
C LYS A 141 -17.91 8.07 27.35
N THR A 142 -16.83 8.82 27.13
CA THR A 142 -15.61 8.34 26.46
C THR A 142 -14.40 8.63 27.34
N HIS A 143 -13.48 7.68 27.42
CA HIS A 143 -12.19 7.84 28.10
C HIS A 143 -11.11 8.18 27.09
N PHE A 144 -10.27 9.16 27.42
CA PHE A 144 -9.15 9.64 26.64
C PHE A 144 -7.84 9.37 27.39
N CYS A 145 -6.82 8.96 26.65
CA CYS A 145 -5.51 8.64 27.19
C CYS A 145 -4.83 9.85 27.83
N ASP A 146 -3.89 9.58 28.73
CA ASP A 146 -2.95 10.57 29.25
C ASP A 146 -1.61 10.52 28.50
N TRP A 147 -1.50 11.31 27.45
CA TRP A 147 -0.29 11.46 26.66
C TRP A 147 0.81 12.30 27.32
N SER A 148 0.55 12.89 28.50
CA SER A 148 1.63 13.46 29.32
C SER A 148 2.46 12.35 30.00
N SER A 149 1.91 11.14 30.10
CA SER A 149 2.58 9.99 30.70
C SER A 149 3.71 9.45 29.81
N GLN A 150 4.93 9.46 30.36
CA GLN A 150 6.09 8.81 29.75
C GLN A 150 5.92 7.29 29.64
N ALA A 151 5.17 6.67 30.57
CA ALA A 151 4.91 5.24 30.53
C ALA A 151 4.05 4.85 29.32
N LEU A 152 3.01 5.63 29.00
CA LEU A 152 2.19 5.41 27.79
C LEU A 152 3.02 5.61 26.52
N GLN A 153 3.82 6.67 26.49
CA GLN A 153 4.69 6.97 25.35
C GLN A 153 5.69 5.84 25.10
N GLN A 154 6.38 5.37 26.14
CA GLN A 154 7.35 4.28 26.02
C GLN A 154 6.67 2.97 25.64
N PHE A 155 5.56 2.63 26.30
CA PHE A 155 4.75 1.46 25.96
C PHE A 155 4.38 1.41 24.48
N THR A 156 3.94 2.55 23.92
CA THR A 156 3.51 2.62 22.52
C THR A 156 4.65 2.27 21.56
N LEU A 157 5.88 2.70 21.86
CA LEU A 157 7.07 2.36 21.07
C LEU A 157 7.43 0.87 21.25
N ASP A 158 7.47 0.38 22.49
CA ASP A 158 7.80 -1.01 22.79
C ASP A 158 6.82 -1.98 22.12
N PHE A 159 5.54 -1.64 22.10
CA PHE A 159 4.51 -2.41 21.40
C PHE A 159 4.82 -2.55 19.92
N TYR A 160 5.15 -1.46 19.21
CA TYR A 160 5.43 -1.54 17.77
C TYR A 160 6.77 -2.20 17.46
N THR A 161 7.75 -2.07 18.35
CA THR A 161 8.98 -2.86 18.29
C THR A 161 8.66 -4.36 18.34
N GLU A 162 7.82 -4.80 19.28
CA GLU A 162 7.50 -6.22 19.40
C GLU A 162 6.56 -6.71 18.29
N PHE A 163 5.58 -5.90 17.90
CA PHE A 163 4.66 -6.20 16.81
C PHE A 163 5.43 -6.42 15.51
N ALA A 164 6.38 -5.54 15.18
CA ALA A 164 7.17 -5.66 13.96
C ALA A 164 8.05 -6.91 13.94
N LYS A 165 8.74 -7.23 15.05
CA LYS A 165 9.53 -8.48 15.17
C LYS A 165 8.70 -9.72 14.84
N ARG A 166 7.41 -9.69 15.19
CA ARG A 166 6.51 -10.81 14.99
C ARG A 166 5.87 -10.82 13.59
N TYR A 167 5.50 -9.66 13.07
CA TYR A 167 4.52 -9.55 11.98
C TYR A 167 4.96 -8.78 10.73
N ASP A 168 6.13 -8.12 10.72
CA ASP A 168 6.55 -7.31 9.57
C ASP A 168 6.55 -8.11 8.25
N SER A 169 6.94 -9.39 8.32
CA SER A 169 6.95 -10.32 7.19
C SER A 169 5.81 -11.36 7.21
N ASP A 170 4.79 -11.19 8.06
CA ASP A 170 3.67 -12.16 8.13
C ASP A 170 2.70 -11.99 6.95
N PRO A 171 2.52 -13.01 6.09
CA PRO A 171 1.67 -12.91 4.91
C PRO A 171 0.18 -12.82 5.24
N ARG A 172 -0.23 -13.09 6.49
CA ARG A 172 -1.62 -12.95 6.92
C ARG A 172 -2.02 -11.49 7.09
N ILE A 173 -1.08 -10.54 7.15
CA ILE A 173 -1.36 -9.11 7.30
C ILE A 173 -0.96 -8.34 6.04
N ALA A 174 -1.96 -7.76 5.38
CA ALA A 174 -1.74 -6.91 4.22
C ALA A 174 -1.32 -5.49 4.64
N TYR A 175 -2.00 -4.92 5.64
CA TYR A 175 -1.84 -3.53 6.06
C TYR A 175 -1.99 -3.36 7.57
N LEU A 176 -1.19 -2.47 8.14
CA LEU A 176 -1.32 -2.00 9.51
C LEU A 176 -1.80 -0.54 9.51
N GLN A 177 -2.93 -0.26 10.14
CA GLN A 177 -3.39 1.11 10.41
C GLN A 177 -3.14 1.48 11.86
N THR A 178 -2.63 2.68 12.09
CA THR A 178 -2.29 3.19 13.42
C THR A 178 -2.34 4.71 13.47
N GLY A 179 -2.26 5.26 14.67
CA GLY A 179 -2.30 6.68 14.91
C GLY A 179 -2.83 7.00 16.30
N PHE A 180 -3.39 8.20 16.42
CA PHE A 180 -3.84 8.77 17.68
C PHE A 180 -5.26 9.30 17.59
N GLY A 181 -5.84 9.70 18.72
CA GLY A 181 -7.22 10.23 18.74
C GLY A 181 -8.29 9.15 18.64
N LEU A 182 -9.50 9.57 18.27
CA LEU A 182 -10.64 8.68 18.10
C LEU A 182 -10.35 7.71 16.93
N TRP A 183 -10.59 6.41 17.12
CA TRP A 183 -10.37 5.35 16.12
C TRP A 183 -8.97 5.29 15.49
N SER A 184 -7.98 5.97 16.10
CA SER A 184 -6.64 6.21 15.54
C SER A 184 -6.59 7.10 14.30
N GLU A 185 -7.59 7.96 14.12
CA GLU A 185 -7.76 8.81 12.92
C GLU A 185 -7.06 10.17 13.00
N TYR A 186 -6.15 10.36 13.96
CA TYR A 186 -5.40 11.61 14.15
C TYR A 186 -6.23 12.85 14.54
N HIS A 187 -7.47 12.66 14.98
CA HIS A 187 -8.32 13.76 15.47
C HIS A 187 -9.10 13.40 16.75
N ILE A 188 -9.57 14.44 17.44
CA ILE A 188 -10.66 14.38 18.42
C ILE A 188 -11.64 15.52 18.05
N TYR A 189 -12.46 15.33 17.02
CA TYR A 189 -13.40 16.38 16.57
C TYR A 189 -14.50 16.68 17.59
N ASP A 190 -14.83 15.71 18.46
CA ASP A 190 -15.77 15.87 19.57
C ASP A 190 -15.16 15.26 20.83
N GLY A 191 -14.79 16.13 21.77
CA GLY A 191 -14.08 15.79 22.99
C GLY A 191 -12.97 16.78 23.33
N PRO A 192 -12.23 16.55 24.42
CA PRO A 192 -11.10 17.39 24.79
C PRO A 192 -9.91 17.08 23.87
N MET A 193 -9.64 17.93 22.88
CA MET A 193 -8.44 17.89 22.06
C MET A 193 -7.36 18.79 22.67
N GLU A 194 -6.41 18.20 23.41
CA GLU A 194 -5.31 18.92 24.08
C GLU A 194 -3.97 18.21 23.80
N LEU A 195 -3.08 18.88 23.06
CA LEU A 195 -1.73 18.37 22.76
C LEU A 195 -0.90 18.16 24.03
N GLY A 196 -0.23 17.01 24.11
CA GLY A 196 0.55 16.59 25.27
C GLY A 196 -0.28 16.13 26.46
N LYS A 197 -1.60 16.00 26.31
CA LYS A 197 -2.50 15.54 27.38
C LYS A 197 -3.50 14.50 26.88
N THR A 198 -4.53 14.88 26.13
CA THR A 198 -5.51 13.92 25.58
C THR A 198 -5.19 13.50 24.15
N PHE A 199 -4.29 14.24 23.50
CA PHE A 199 -3.64 13.91 22.23
C PHE A 199 -2.12 14.02 22.40
N PRO A 200 -1.27 13.23 21.73
CA PRO A 200 0.17 13.32 21.93
C PRO A 200 0.76 14.64 21.48
N SER A 201 1.83 15.08 22.13
CA SER A 201 2.55 16.27 21.72
C SER A 201 3.18 16.07 20.34
N ALA A 202 3.38 17.17 19.60
CA ALA A 202 4.08 17.13 18.31
C ALA A 202 5.42 16.39 18.38
N ASN A 203 6.20 16.60 19.45
CA ASN A 203 7.47 15.91 19.65
C ASN A 203 7.31 14.37 19.72
N PHE A 204 6.31 13.89 20.47
CA PHE A 204 6.08 12.45 20.56
C PHE A 204 5.52 11.89 19.25
N GLN A 205 4.64 12.62 18.54
CA GLN A 205 4.15 12.21 17.22
C GLN A 205 5.32 12.00 16.24
N SER A 206 6.27 12.94 16.16
CA SER A 206 7.47 12.79 15.33
C SER A 206 8.35 11.60 15.77
N LYS A 207 8.54 11.41 17.09
CA LYS A 207 9.30 10.27 17.63
C LYS A 207 8.64 8.94 17.25
N PHE A 208 7.33 8.85 17.39
CA PHE A 208 6.52 7.69 17.06
C PHE A 208 6.64 7.31 15.58
N LEU A 209 6.43 8.27 14.66
CA LEU A 209 6.50 8.00 13.22
C LEU A 209 7.88 7.50 12.80
N ARG A 210 8.95 8.16 13.28
CA ARG A 210 10.32 7.71 13.00
C ARG A 210 10.63 6.34 13.59
N HIS A 211 10.00 6.01 14.71
CA HIS A 211 10.16 4.70 15.31
C HIS A 211 9.49 3.61 14.46
N LEU A 212 8.26 3.83 13.99
CA LEU A 212 7.57 2.88 13.11
C LEU A 212 8.31 2.67 11.79
N ASP A 213 8.79 3.76 11.19
CA ASP A 213 9.63 3.72 9.98
C ASP A 213 10.91 2.89 10.17
N GLN A 214 11.46 2.84 11.39
CA GLN A 214 12.61 1.98 11.73
C GLN A 214 12.23 0.52 12.03
N GLN A 215 10.97 0.23 12.35
CA GLN A 215 10.55 -1.11 12.74
C GLN A 215 9.99 -1.92 11.56
N PHE A 216 9.35 -1.26 10.60
CA PHE A 216 8.66 -1.92 9.49
C PHE A 216 9.40 -1.71 8.18
N ASP A 217 10.06 -2.76 7.70
CA ASP A 217 10.72 -2.76 6.38
C ASP A 217 9.79 -3.30 5.30
N SER A 218 8.94 -4.27 5.67
CA SER A 218 8.12 -5.01 4.72
C SER A 218 6.64 -4.65 4.83
N LEU A 219 6.07 -4.55 6.05
CA LEU A 219 4.64 -4.33 6.28
C LEU A 219 4.23 -2.89 6.02
N PRO A 220 3.39 -2.62 5.01
CA PRO A 220 2.84 -1.29 4.80
C PRO A 220 2.01 -0.87 6.02
N TRP A 221 2.48 0.18 6.68
CA TRP A 221 1.78 0.81 7.77
C TRP A 221 1.23 2.16 7.33
N MET A 222 0.12 2.58 7.92
CA MET A 222 -0.67 3.71 7.43
C MET A 222 -1.19 4.56 8.58
N ILE A 223 -1.24 5.87 8.35
CA ILE A 223 -1.89 6.84 9.24
C ILE A 223 -3.05 7.53 8.52
N SER A 224 -3.96 8.14 9.28
CA SER A 224 -5.10 8.86 8.71
C SER A 224 -4.66 10.06 7.90
N ILE A 225 -5.39 10.40 6.84
CA ILE A 225 -5.21 11.66 6.11
C ILE A 225 -5.43 12.89 6.99
N ASP A 226 -6.18 12.78 8.08
CA ASP A 226 -6.43 13.89 9.02
C ASP A 226 -5.17 14.26 9.82
N ALA A 227 -4.11 13.45 9.71
CA ALA A 227 -2.76 13.84 10.06
C ALA A 227 -2.20 15.02 9.23
N ALA A 228 -2.97 15.55 8.27
CA ALA A 228 -2.68 16.78 7.54
C ALA A 228 -3.02 18.07 8.32
N ASP A 229 -3.76 17.98 9.43
CA ASP A 229 -4.12 19.14 10.25
C ASP A 229 -2.89 19.69 10.99
N ASP A 230 -2.38 20.85 10.54
CA ASP A 230 -1.17 21.49 11.06
C ASP A 230 -1.39 22.22 12.41
N GLU A 231 -2.62 22.30 12.90
CA GLU A 231 -2.91 22.78 14.25
C GLU A 231 -2.50 21.74 15.31
N PHE A 232 -2.66 20.46 14.99
CA PHE A 232 -2.50 19.36 15.96
C PHE A 232 -1.40 18.36 15.61
N THR A 233 -0.86 18.42 14.40
CA THR A 233 0.15 17.48 13.93
C THR A 233 1.36 18.19 13.34
N PRO A 234 2.57 17.63 13.50
CA PRO A 234 3.78 18.22 12.93
C PRO A 234 4.05 17.80 11.48
N ILE A 235 3.14 17.04 10.84
CA ILE A 235 3.48 16.23 9.67
C ILE A 235 3.36 17.03 8.39
N ALA A 236 2.22 17.69 8.18
CA ALA A 236 2.03 18.57 7.04
C ALA A 236 3.08 19.69 7.05
N GLY A 237 3.85 19.80 5.97
CA GLY A 237 4.92 20.79 5.83
C GLY A 237 6.27 20.44 6.47
N ASP A 238 6.43 19.27 7.11
CA ASP A 238 7.74 18.75 7.52
C ASP A 238 8.21 17.69 6.52
N ASP A 239 9.08 18.10 5.59
CA ASP A 239 9.64 17.21 4.56
C ASP A 239 10.29 15.95 5.13
N SER A 240 10.88 16.02 6.33
CA SER A 240 11.57 14.89 6.95
C SER A 240 10.62 13.87 7.58
N LEU A 241 9.40 14.27 7.91
CA LEU A 241 8.33 13.36 8.34
C LEU A 241 7.55 12.87 7.13
N LEU A 242 7.28 13.73 6.16
CA LEU A 242 6.63 13.35 4.90
C LEU A 242 7.46 12.34 4.10
N ALA A 243 8.79 12.35 4.23
CA ALA A 243 9.67 11.38 3.58
C ALA A 243 9.55 9.95 4.13
N LEU A 244 8.96 9.74 5.32
CA LEU A 244 8.80 8.40 5.93
C LEU A 244 7.83 7.53 5.11
N ASP A 245 7.93 6.21 5.27
CA ASP A 245 7.31 5.18 4.43
C ASP A 245 5.88 4.79 4.80
N PHE A 246 5.20 5.60 5.62
CA PHE A 246 3.78 5.42 5.88
C PHE A 246 2.92 5.68 4.65
N GLY A 247 1.89 4.84 4.50
CA GLY A 247 0.74 5.06 3.64
C GLY A 247 -0.34 5.88 4.32
N LEU A 248 -1.46 6.08 3.62
CA LEU A 248 -2.57 6.93 4.07
C LEU A 248 -3.89 6.19 4.05
N PHE A 249 -4.68 6.33 5.11
CA PHE A 249 -6.07 5.88 5.09
C PHE A 249 -7.06 7.03 5.23
N ASP A 250 -8.14 6.96 4.47
CA ASP A 250 -9.25 7.93 4.43
C ASP A 250 -10.51 7.29 5.01
N ASP A 251 -11.01 7.81 6.12
CA ASP A 251 -12.16 7.25 6.86
C ASP A 251 -13.53 7.67 6.29
N SER A 252 -13.54 8.51 5.26
CA SER A 252 -14.74 9.18 4.76
C SER A 252 -14.74 9.31 3.24
N PHE A 253 -14.20 8.29 2.56
CA PHE A 253 -14.06 8.26 1.12
C PHE A 253 -15.43 8.37 0.42
N LEU A 254 -15.48 9.10 -0.70
CA LEU A 254 -16.70 9.46 -1.45
C LEU A 254 -17.73 10.32 -0.69
N SER A 255 -17.41 10.87 0.49
CA SER A 255 -18.30 11.80 1.17
C SER A 255 -18.59 13.05 0.32
N LYS A 256 -19.69 13.75 0.61
CA LYS A 256 -20.07 14.99 -0.10
C LYS A 256 -18.98 16.07 -0.06
N SER A 257 -18.16 16.06 0.98
CA SER A 257 -17.08 17.03 1.19
C SER A 257 -15.70 16.53 0.75
N HIS A 258 -15.61 15.32 0.18
CA HIS A 258 -14.34 14.69 -0.16
C HIS A 258 -13.43 15.59 -1.02
N SER A 259 -13.95 16.17 -2.09
CA SER A 259 -13.18 17.08 -2.97
C SER A 259 -12.76 18.40 -2.30
N LYS A 260 -13.31 18.73 -1.13
CA LYS A 260 -13.01 19.97 -0.40
C LYS A 260 -12.07 19.77 0.78
N TRP A 261 -12.17 18.64 1.47
CA TRP A 261 -11.41 18.34 2.69
C TRP A 261 -10.42 17.21 2.43
N ASN A 262 -10.90 15.99 2.22
CA ASN A 262 -10.07 14.79 2.05
C ASN A 262 -9.04 14.98 0.94
N ALA A 263 -9.44 15.48 -0.23
CA ALA A 263 -8.54 15.72 -1.34
C ALA A 263 -7.39 16.69 -1.00
N LYS A 264 -7.65 17.69 -0.16
CA LYS A 264 -6.59 18.61 0.32
C LYS A 264 -5.69 17.91 1.32
N ASN A 265 -6.24 17.08 2.19
CA ASN A 265 -5.46 16.31 3.17
C ASN A 265 -4.54 15.32 2.44
N TRP A 266 -5.05 14.57 1.46
CA TRP A 266 -4.24 13.74 0.56
C TRP A 266 -3.09 14.53 -0.08
N ALA A 267 -3.37 15.71 -0.64
CA ALA A 267 -2.36 16.55 -1.27
C ALA A 267 -1.31 17.06 -0.27
N ALA A 268 -1.73 17.51 0.91
CA ALA A 268 -0.84 18.00 1.97
C ALA A 268 0.10 16.90 2.51
N MET A 269 -0.34 15.64 2.46
CA MET A 269 0.46 14.47 2.83
C MET A 269 1.38 13.97 1.70
N GLY A 270 1.33 14.60 0.53
CA GLY A 270 2.21 14.38 -0.61
C GLY A 270 1.50 13.72 -1.80
N GLU A 271 1.29 14.50 -2.88
CA GLU A 271 0.60 14.07 -4.11
C GLU A 271 1.20 12.83 -4.78
N ASP A 272 2.50 12.60 -4.59
CA ASP A 272 3.24 11.47 -5.17
C ASP A 272 3.49 10.32 -4.18
N ARG A 273 3.00 10.41 -2.93
CA ARG A 273 3.22 9.37 -1.90
C ARG A 273 2.75 8.00 -2.35
N TRP A 274 1.61 7.94 -3.05
CA TRP A 274 1.03 6.70 -3.57
C TRP A 274 2.00 5.90 -4.44
N LYS A 275 3.05 6.52 -5.01
CA LYS A 275 4.07 5.81 -5.79
C LYS A 275 4.94 4.87 -4.95
N ARG A 276 5.03 5.09 -3.64
CA ARG A 276 5.90 4.35 -2.71
C ARG A 276 5.19 3.78 -1.47
N ALA A 277 4.05 4.34 -1.07
CA ALA A 277 3.28 3.86 0.07
C ALA A 277 1.78 3.77 -0.24
N ALA A 278 1.09 2.81 0.37
CA ALA A 278 -0.29 2.47 0.02
C ALA A 278 -1.31 3.54 0.41
N GLY A 279 -2.38 3.63 -0.37
CA GLY A 279 -3.60 4.35 -0.02
C GLY A 279 -4.76 3.40 0.24
N GLY A 280 -5.59 3.68 1.23
CA GLY A 280 -6.79 2.89 1.53
C GLY A 280 -7.75 3.65 2.42
N GLY A 281 -8.63 2.95 3.15
CA GLY A 281 -9.57 3.65 4.01
C GLY A 281 -10.91 2.96 4.20
N GLU A 282 -11.96 3.76 4.36
CA GLU A 282 -13.35 3.41 4.55
C GLU A 282 -14.28 4.32 3.73
N PHE A 283 -15.32 3.73 3.14
CA PHE A 283 -16.40 4.51 2.53
C PHE A 283 -17.15 5.32 3.60
N SER A 284 -17.52 6.55 3.28
CA SER A 284 -18.15 7.45 4.25
C SER A 284 -19.42 6.90 4.89
N TYR A 285 -19.44 6.85 6.23
CA TYR A 285 -20.62 6.55 7.05
C TYR A 285 -21.43 7.79 7.46
N TYR A 286 -21.10 8.98 6.92
CA TYR A 286 -21.72 10.23 7.35
C TYR A 286 -23.23 10.29 7.10
N ASN A 287 -23.73 9.58 6.08
CA ASN A 287 -25.16 9.42 5.86
C ASN A 287 -25.48 8.16 5.05
N ARG A 288 -26.75 7.74 5.11
CA ARG A 288 -27.23 6.54 4.42
C ARG A 288 -27.07 6.58 2.89
N ARG A 289 -27.10 7.77 2.27
CA ARG A 289 -26.94 7.89 0.82
C ARG A 289 -25.50 7.55 0.44
N ASP A 290 -24.53 8.04 1.20
CA ASP A 290 -23.10 7.77 0.98
C ASP A 290 -22.84 6.26 0.96
N GLN A 291 -23.29 5.54 1.99
CA GLN A 291 -23.18 4.07 2.04
C GLN A 291 -23.93 3.36 0.92
N LYS A 292 -25.23 3.67 0.73
CA LYS A 292 -26.06 2.97 -0.25
C LYS A 292 -25.54 3.08 -1.68
N MET A 293 -24.94 4.22 -2.01
CA MET A 293 -24.52 4.56 -3.36
C MET A 293 -23.00 4.42 -3.57
N ALA A 294 -22.23 3.98 -2.57
CA ALA A 294 -20.76 3.92 -2.64
C ALA A 294 -20.26 3.16 -3.87
N LEU A 295 -20.85 1.99 -4.17
CA LEU A 295 -20.53 1.21 -5.37
C LEU A 295 -21.53 1.40 -6.52
N ALA A 296 -22.44 2.37 -6.46
CA ALA A 296 -23.26 2.68 -7.62
C ALA A 296 -22.40 3.31 -8.74
N GLU A 297 -22.80 3.14 -10.00
CA GLU A 297 -22.06 3.68 -11.15
C GLU A 297 -21.86 5.20 -11.07
N SER A 298 -22.82 5.94 -10.51
CA SER A 298 -22.70 7.39 -10.30
C SER A 298 -21.97 7.79 -9.01
N GLY A 299 -21.70 6.82 -8.14
CA GLY A 299 -21.38 7.04 -6.73
C GLY A 299 -22.45 7.84 -5.97
N PRO A 300 -22.18 8.18 -4.69
CA PRO A 300 -23.13 8.92 -3.85
C PRO A 300 -23.21 10.41 -4.20
N ASN A 301 -22.11 10.98 -4.67
CA ASN A 301 -21.90 12.41 -4.87
C ASN A 301 -21.46 12.77 -6.30
N GLY A 302 -21.76 11.91 -7.28
CA GLY A 302 -21.52 12.17 -8.71
C GLY A 302 -20.16 11.73 -9.24
N VAL A 303 -19.38 11.03 -8.40
CA VAL A 303 -18.09 10.41 -8.75
C VAL A 303 -18.15 8.95 -8.33
N SER A 304 -17.86 8.05 -9.26
CA SER A 304 -17.85 6.60 -9.00
C SER A 304 -16.68 6.19 -8.11
N VAL A 305 -16.78 5.02 -7.47
CA VAL A 305 -15.64 4.45 -6.75
C VAL A 305 -14.46 4.20 -7.70
N GLU A 306 -14.69 3.73 -8.93
CA GLU A 306 -13.64 3.48 -9.91
C GLU A 306 -12.89 4.75 -10.34
N GLU A 307 -13.61 5.87 -10.50
CA GLU A 307 -13.02 7.17 -10.82
C GLU A 307 -12.20 7.70 -9.64
N SER A 308 -12.78 7.69 -8.43
CA SER A 308 -12.09 8.15 -7.22
C SER A 308 -10.88 7.27 -6.90
N SER A 309 -10.98 5.94 -7.07
CA SER A 309 -9.85 5.03 -6.87
C SER A 309 -8.70 5.31 -7.83
N ARG A 310 -8.99 5.76 -9.06
CA ARG A 310 -7.98 6.18 -10.04
C ARG A 310 -7.34 7.52 -9.70
N GLU A 311 -8.12 8.47 -9.19
CA GLU A 311 -7.65 9.80 -8.79
C GLU A 311 -6.75 9.73 -7.55
N PHE A 312 -7.11 8.89 -6.57
CA PHE A 312 -6.43 8.79 -5.27
C PHE A 312 -5.52 7.57 -5.15
N HIS A 313 -5.40 6.76 -6.20
CA HIS A 313 -4.50 5.60 -6.27
C HIS A 313 -4.67 4.62 -5.10
N VAL A 314 -5.91 4.32 -4.72
CA VAL A 314 -6.19 3.47 -3.55
C VAL A 314 -6.02 1.97 -3.87
N SER A 315 -5.48 1.23 -2.92
CA SER A 315 -5.36 -0.23 -2.97
C SER A 315 -6.63 -0.92 -2.49
N PHE A 316 -7.29 -0.39 -1.47
CA PHE A 316 -8.46 -1.01 -0.85
C PHE A 316 -9.40 0.03 -0.24
N MET A 317 -10.64 -0.37 0.06
CA MET A 317 -11.57 0.45 0.82
C MET A 317 -12.50 -0.42 1.67
N ILE A 318 -12.63 -0.10 2.94
CA ILE A 318 -13.61 -0.74 3.82
C ILE A 318 -15.01 -0.38 3.34
N GLY A 319 -15.81 -1.42 3.13
CA GLY A 319 -17.19 -1.35 2.69
C GLY A 319 -18.04 -2.43 3.36
N ASN A 320 -17.97 -2.49 4.70
CA ASN A 320 -18.65 -3.51 5.48
C ASN A 320 -20.16 -3.61 5.17
N ASP A 321 -20.85 -2.48 4.98
CA ASP A 321 -22.29 -2.46 4.73
C ASP A 321 -22.66 -2.69 3.25
N GLN A 322 -21.67 -2.76 2.34
CA GLN A 322 -21.94 -2.92 0.91
C GLN A 322 -22.73 -4.18 0.55
N PRO A 323 -22.56 -5.34 1.22
CA PRO A 323 -23.41 -6.51 1.01
C PRO A 323 -24.90 -6.31 1.36
N GLU A 324 -25.29 -5.21 2.02
CA GLU A 324 -26.70 -4.83 2.22
C GLU A 324 -27.28 -4.08 1.01
N PHE A 325 -26.42 -3.39 0.25
CA PHE A 325 -26.83 -2.49 -0.83
C PHE A 325 -26.52 -3.02 -2.23
N GLN A 326 -25.58 -3.96 -2.35
CA GLN A 326 -25.02 -4.41 -3.62
C GLN A 326 -24.90 -5.94 -3.67
N PRO A 327 -25.04 -6.55 -4.86
CA PRO A 327 -24.70 -7.96 -5.04
C PRO A 327 -23.20 -8.18 -4.88
N MET A 328 -22.79 -9.36 -4.41
CA MET A 328 -21.38 -9.71 -4.22
C MET A 328 -20.57 -9.61 -5.53
N GLU A 329 -21.20 -9.80 -6.69
CA GLU A 329 -20.57 -9.60 -8.00
C GLU A 329 -20.13 -8.16 -8.21
N ARG A 330 -20.97 -7.18 -7.84
CA ARG A 330 -20.61 -5.76 -7.92
C ARG A 330 -19.49 -5.40 -6.95
N ILE A 331 -19.48 -6.00 -5.76
CA ILE A 331 -18.40 -5.84 -4.77
C ILE A 331 -17.07 -6.36 -5.34
N ARG A 332 -17.09 -7.54 -5.98
CA ARG A 332 -15.92 -8.11 -6.67
C ARG A 332 -15.44 -7.18 -7.78
N GLU A 333 -16.34 -6.70 -8.63
CA GLU A 333 -16.01 -5.78 -9.73
C GLU A 333 -15.36 -4.49 -9.22
N ALA A 334 -15.92 -3.88 -8.17
CA ALA A 334 -15.34 -2.70 -7.53
C ALA A 334 -13.95 -3.01 -6.96
N GLY A 335 -13.81 -4.16 -6.30
CA GLY A 335 -12.55 -4.59 -5.72
C GLY A 335 -11.46 -4.80 -6.77
N MET A 336 -11.81 -5.40 -7.91
CA MET A 336 -10.91 -5.61 -9.05
C MET A 336 -10.51 -4.31 -9.78
N ALA A 337 -11.15 -3.18 -9.48
CA ALA A 337 -10.81 -1.87 -10.00
C ALA A 337 -9.83 -1.08 -9.09
N MET A 338 -9.51 -1.61 -7.91
CA MET A 338 -8.56 -1.01 -6.97
C MET A 338 -7.18 -1.69 -7.05
N GLY A 339 -6.13 -0.97 -6.66
CA GLY A 339 -4.78 -1.54 -6.58
C GLY A 339 -4.14 -1.82 -7.94
N TYR A 340 -3.29 -2.85 -7.99
CA TYR A 340 -2.51 -3.21 -9.17
C TYR A 340 -3.27 -4.14 -10.12
N ARG A 341 -2.86 -4.13 -11.40
CA ARG A 341 -3.39 -5.05 -12.41
C ARG A 341 -2.34 -5.30 -13.49
N PHE A 342 -1.64 -6.43 -13.43
CA PHE A 342 -0.53 -6.67 -14.36
C PHE A 342 -0.98 -7.27 -15.70
N ARG A 343 -0.46 -6.72 -16.80
CA ARG A 343 -0.58 -7.27 -18.15
C ARG A 343 0.79 -7.61 -18.72
N VAL A 344 1.00 -8.87 -19.12
CA VAL A 344 2.14 -9.28 -19.92
C VAL A 344 1.81 -9.00 -21.39
N THR A 345 2.59 -8.14 -22.02
CA THR A 345 2.40 -7.66 -23.41
C THR A 345 3.36 -8.30 -24.41
N ASP A 346 4.47 -8.84 -23.92
CA ASP A 346 5.41 -9.63 -24.72
C ASP A 346 6.12 -10.63 -23.81
N ALA A 347 6.45 -11.80 -24.37
CA ALA A 347 7.15 -12.85 -23.66
C ALA A 347 8.11 -13.56 -24.62
N VAL A 348 9.38 -13.60 -24.23
CA VAL A 348 10.44 -14.18 -25.04
C VAL A 348 11.26 -15.18 -24.22
N LEU A 349 11.67 -16.26 -24.88
CA LEU A 349 12.52 -17.31 -24.35
C LEU A 349 13.84 -17.30 -25.12
N VAL A 350 14.93 -17.09 -24.40
CA VAL A 350 16.30 -17.18 -24.93
C VAL A 350 16.90 -18.49 -24.40
N LYS A 351 17.20 -19.42 -25.30
CA LYS A 351 17.74 -20.74 -24.94
C LYS A 351 19.26 -20.73 -24.92
N SER A 352 19.85 -21.29 -23.87
CA SER A 352 21.28 -21.66 -23.81
C SER A 352 21.41 -23.19 -23.74
N ASP A 353 22.63 -23.71 -23.84
CA ASP A 353 22.89 -25.16 -23.91
C ASP A 353 22.34 -25.96 -22.71
N SER A 354 22.23 -25.33 -21.54
CA SER A 354 21.80 -25.97 -20.28
C SER A 354 20.59 -25.32 -19.60
N SER A 355 20.19 -24.12 -19.99
CA SER A 355 19.10 -23.37 -19.35
C SER A 355 18.42 -22.38 -20.27
N SER A 356 17.30 -21.81 -19.85
CA SER A 356 16.62 -20.73 -20.56
C SER A 356 16.55 -19.46 -19.73
N THR A 357 16.51 -18.32 -20.42
CA THR A 357 16.15 -17.02 -19.86
C THR A 357 14.81 -16.57 -20.43
N ILE A 358 13.90 -16.15 -19.55
CA ILE A 358 12.58 -15.66 -19.92
C ILE A 358 12.57 -14.15 -19.72
N GLY A 359 12.23 -13.40 -20.77
CA GLY A 359 11.98 -11.96 -20.72
C GLY A 359 10.49 -11.68 -20.84
N LEU A 360 9.91 -10.97 -19.89
CA LEU A 360 8.49 -10.62 -19.84
C LEU A 360 8.36 -9.10 -19.87
N LYS A 361 7.68 -8.54 -20.86
CA LYS A 361 7.35 -7.11 -20.91
C LYS A 361 5.99 -6.89 -20.27
N VAL A 362 5.94 -6.15 -19.17
CA VAL A 362 4.79 -6.10 -18.27
C VAL A 362 4.39 -4.67 -17.99
N THR A 363 3.09 -4.39 -18.10
CA THR A 363 2.48 -3.11 -17.76
C THR A 363 1.60 -3.27 -16.53
N ASN A 364 1.63 -2.32 -15.59
CA ASN A 364 0.58 -2.21 -14.57
C ASN A 364 -0.58 -1.37 -15.13
N GLU A 365 -1.72 -1.99 -15.40
CA GLU A 365 -2.97 -1.34 -15.84
C GLU A 365 -3.91 -1.00 -14.67
N GLY A 366 -3.45 -1.20 -13.43
CA GLY A 366 -4.21 -0.88 -12.23
C GLY A 366 -4.22 0.63 -11.93
N VAL A 367 -4.75 0.97 -10.76
CA VAL A 367 -4.77 2.35 -10.25
C VAL A 367 -3.69 2.62 -9.21
N ALA A 368 -3.05 1.59 -8.65
CA ALA A 368 -1.94 1.73 -7.71
C ALA A 368 -0.85 0.67 -7.98
N PRO A 369 0.41 0.87 -7.52
CA PRO A 369 1.41 -0.19 -7.51
C PRO A 369 1.08 -1.28 -6.48
N LEU A 370 1.78 -2.41 -6.59
CA LEU A 370 1.90 -3.36 -5.49
C LEU A 370 2.97 -2.84 -4.52
N TYR A 371 2.69 -2.85 -3.22
CA TYR A 371 3.58 -2.30 -2.18
C TYR A 371 4.38 -3.38 -1.42
N ARG A 372 4.32 -4.62 -1.89
CA ARG A 372 5.12 -5.74 -1.38
C ARG A 372 5.90 -6.38 -2.50
N ASP A 373 6.99 -7.03 -2.15
CA ASP A 373 7.79 -7.77 -3.11
C ASP A 373 7.00 -8.91 -3.76
N ALA A 374 7.04 -8.95 -5.10
CA ALA A 374 6.51 -10.04 -5.89
C ALA A 374 7.33 -10.21 -7.16
N PHE A 375 7.54 -11.44 -7.59
CA PHE A 375 8.46 -11.77 -8.67
C PHE A 375 7.76 -12.64 -9.68
N PHE A 376 7.98 -12.38 -10.97
CA PHE A 376 7.67 -13.40 -11.96
C PHE A 376 8.54 -14.62 -11.68
N ALA A 377 7.98 -15.80 -11.79
CA ALA A 377 8.68 -17.04 -11.50
C ALA A 377 8.34 -18.12 -12.52
N ALA A 378 9.32 -18.99 -12.77
CA ALA A 378 9.16 -20.19 -13.55
C ALA A 378 10.07 -21.28 -12.98
N ARG A 379 9.50 -22.44 -12.66
CA ARG A 379 10.24 -23.64 -12.19
C ARG A 379 11.21 -23.36 -11.03
N GLY A 380 10.74 -22.61 -10.03
CA GLY A 380 11.51 -22.29 -8.83
C GLY A 380 12.59 -21.22 -9.02
N GLN A 381 12.65 -20.57 -10.18
CA GLN A 381 13.48 -19.38 -10.39
C GLN A 381 12.58 -18.14 -10.40
N ARG A 382 12.96 -17.10 -9.65
CA ARG A 382 12.30 -15.79 -9.62
C ARG A 382 13.00 -14.80 -10.56
N SER A 383 12.28 -13.76 -10.96
CA SER A 383 12.82 -12.65 -11.71
C SER A 383 13.84 -11.89 -10.86
N GLN A 384 14.84 -11.29 -11.51
CA GLN A 384 15.85 -10.49 -10.79
C GLN A 384 15.28 -9.21 -10.19
N GLN A 385 14.16 -8.73 -10.74
CA GLN A 385 13.48 -7.52 -10.32
C GLN A 385 12.11 -7.86 -9.76
N THR A 386 11.70 -7.09 -8.76
CA THR A 386 10.38 -7.14 -8.14
C THR A 386 9.36 -6.30 -8.93
N LEU A 387 8.11 -6.76 -8.90
CA LEU A 387 6.92 -6.06 -9.36
C LEU A 387 6.49 -4.95 -8.40
N GLN A 388 7.02 -4.94 -7.17
CA GLN A 388 6.81 -3.86 -6.21
C GLN A 388 7.16 -2.51 -6.86
N GLY A 389 6.26 -1.53 -6.68
CA GLY A 389 6.47 -0.18 -7.19
C GLY A 389 6.40 -0.03 -8.72
N LEU A 390 5.94 -1.05 -9.47
CA LEU A 390 5.61 -0.85 -10.90
C LEU A 390 4.38 0.07 -11.01
N LEU A 391 4.58 1.30 -11.46
CA LEU A 391 3.53 2.33 -11.42
C LEU A 391 2.42 2.07 -12.45
N PRO A 392 1.17 2.52 -12.20
CA PRO A 392 0.11 2.57 -13.20
C PRO A 392 0.58 3.19 -14.52
N GLY A 393 0.34 2.49 -15.62
CA GLY A 393 0.78 2.86 -16.97
C GLY A 393 2.26 2.61 -17.27
N GLU A 394 3.09 2.31 -16.27
CA GLU A 394 4.50 1.96 -16.49
C GLU A 394 4.63 0.56 -17.09
N THR A 395 5.57 0.42 -18.03
CA THR A 395 5.98 -0.87 -18.59
C THR A 395 7.43 -1.17 -18.25
N ARG A 396 7.70 -2.38 -17.73
CA ARG A 396 9.05 -2.86 -17.41
C ARG A 396 9.29 -4.26 -17.96
N ILE A 397 10.55 -4.61 -18.19
CA ILE A 397 10.97 -5.95 -18.60
C ILE A 397 11.47 -6.72 -17.37
N PHE A 398 10.84 -7.85 -17.08
CA PHE A 398 11.22 -8.77 -16.02
C PHE A 398 11.97 -9.95 -16.61
N THR A 399 13.09 -10.31 -16.00
CA THR A 399 13.95 -11.40 -16.50
C THR A 399 14.07 -12.51 -15.46
N VAL A 400 13.65 -13.72 -15.84
CA VAL A 400 13.86 -14.96 -15.07
C VAL A 400 15.00 -15.73 -15.73
N LYS A 401 16.13 -15.91 -15.03
CA LYS A 401 17.33 -16.58 -15.56
C LYS A 401 17.42 -18.02 -15.07
N ASN A 402 18.27 -18.81 -15.72
CA ASN A 402 18.66 -20.16 -15.30
C ASN A 402 17.47 -21.13 -15.18
N VAL A 403 16.44 -20.98 -16.01
CA VAL A 403 15.25 -21.84 -15.95
C VAL A 403 15.57 -23.19 -16.61
N GLY A 404 15.44 -24.27 -15.84
CA GLY A 404 15.78 -25.62 -16.28
C GLY A 404 14.71 -26.29 -17.13
N GLY A 405 15.15 -27.04 -18.14
CA GLY A 405 14.29 -27.88 -18.99
C GLY A 405 13.39 -27.09 -19.96
N PRO A 406 12.46 -27.77 -20.65
CA PRO A 406 11.57 -27.13 -21.62
C PRO A 406 10.54 -26.22 -20.93
N VAL A 407 10.53 -24.92 -21.23
CA VAL A 407 9.62 -23.93 -20.62
C VAL A 407 8.43 -23.64 -21.52
N SER A 408 7.25 -23.51 -20.92
CA SER A 408 5.98 -23.13 -21.54
C SER A 408 5.35 -21.92 -20.82
N GLY A 409 4.38 -21.26 -21.45
CA GLY A 409 3.66 -20.14 -20.82
C GLY A 409 2.93 -20.50 -19.52
N SER A 410 2.49 -21.75 -19.38
CA SER A 410 1.85 -22.25 -18.14
C SER A 410 2.82 -22.42 -16.97
N ASP A 411 4.14 -22.41 -17.23
CA ASP A 411 5.13 -22.40 -16.15
C ASP A 411 5.27 -21.00 -15.50
N ILE A 412 4.75 -19.94 -16.13
CA ILE A 412 4.87 -18.56 -15.65
C ILE A 412 3.83 -18.26 -14.58
N ARG A 413 4.28 -17.79 -13.43
CA ARG A 413 3.44 -17.30 -12.32
C ARG A 413 4.07 -16.08 -11.67
N ILE A 414 3.36 -15.46 -10.75
CA ILE A 414 3.91 -14.45 -9.85
C ILE A 414 3.98 -15.07 -8.45
N GLU A 415 5.16 -15.01 -7.83
CA GLU A 415 5.42 -15.47 -6.47
C GLU A 415 5.66 -14.28 -5.55
N SER A 416 5.09 -14.31 -4.35
CA SER A 416 5.34 -13.33 -3.29
C SER A 416 5.37 -14.06 -1.96
N ASP A 417 6.28 -13.68 -1.08
CA ASP A 417 6.32 -14.19 0.29
C ASP A 417 5.34 -13.43 1.20
N ALA A 418 4.70 -12.37 0.68
CA ALA A 418 3.74 -11.52 1.38
C ALA A 418 2.27 -11.86 1.10
N ILE A 419 1.99 -13.01 0.45
CA ILE A 419 0.63 -13.53 0.22
C ILE A 419 0.49 -14.92 0.84
N LEU A 420 -0.74 -15.33 1.10
CA LEU A 420 -1.01 -16.66 1.64
C LEU A 420 -0.70 -17.77 0.61
N PRO A 421 -0.35 -18.99 1.06
CA PRO A 421 -0.08 -20.13 0.17
C PRO A 421 -1.25 -20.53 -0.76
N ASN A 422 -2.48 -20.18 -0.39
CA ASN A 422 -3.70 -20.42 -1.17
C ASN A 422 -4.11 -19.22 -2.04
N GLN A 423 -3.38 -18.12 -2.01
CA GLN A 423 -3.60 -16.97 -2.87
C GLN A 423 -2.70 -17.01 -4.11
N ALA A 424 -3.10 -16.30 -5.16
CA ALA A 424 -2.30 -16.11 -6.36
C ALA A 424 -2.43 -14.67 -6.87
N ILE A 425 -1.29 -14.07 -7.19
CA ILE A 425 -1.25 -12.82 -7.97
C ILE A 425 -1.46 -13.20 -9.43
N GLN A 426 -2.60 -12.80 -9.99
CA GLN A 426 -2.95 -13.08 -11.37
C GLN A 426 -2.42 -11.97 -12.29
N PHE A 427 -2.16 -12.32 -13.55
CA PHE A 427 -1.83 -11.37 -14.59
C PHE A 427 -2.61 -11.71 -15.87
N PHE A 428 -2.86 -10.70 -16.69
CA PHE A 428 -3.46 -10.89 -18.00
C PHE A 428 -2.40 -11.13 -19.07
N ALA A 429 -2.63 -12.09 -19.96
CA ALA A 429 -1.85 -12.29 -21.18
C ALA A 429 -2.73 -12.93 -22.27
N ASP A 430 -2.62 -12.40 -23.49
CA ASP A 430 -3.16 -13.02 -24.71
C ASP A 430 -2.06 -12.99 -25.78
N LEU A 431 -1.05 -13.83 -25.58
CA LEU A 431 0.10 -13.99 -26.47
C LEU A 431 -0.04 -15.31 -27.22
N LYS A 432 0.08 -15.26 -28.53
CA LYS A 432 -0.12 -16.40 -29.45
C LYS A 432 1.19 -16.98 -29.96
#